data_AF-A0A9E3JKS5-F1
#
_entry.id   AF-A0A9E3JKS5-F1
#
_cell.length_a   1.000
_cell.length_b   1.000
_cell.length_c   1.000
_cell.angle_alpha   90.00
_cell.angle_beta   90.00
_cell.angle_gamma   90.00
#
_symmetry.space_group_name_H-M   'P 1'
#
loop_
_entity.id
_entity.type
_entity.pdbx_description
1 polymer ?
#
loop_
_entity_poly.entity_id
_entity_poly.type
_entity_poly.pdbx_seq_one_letter_code
_entity_poly.pdbx_strand_id
1 'polypeptide(L)'
;MYFIGSFLILIGAIWMTVNAAKKDGAIAAILTFICGFYTIYYGIKNFAENKIPFILFLVGIALAIAFRPDLAALSAVPAPATP
;
A
#
# COMPACT_ATOMS: atom_id res chain seq x y z
N MET A 1 -8.54 -14.15 -5.25
CA MET A 1 -7.08 -13.88 -5.43
C MET A 1 -6.78 -12.41 -5.68
N TYR A 2 -7.58 -11.67 -6.46
CA TYR A 2 -7.37 -10.22 -6.73
C TYR A 2 -7.45 -9.27 -5.52
N PHE A 3 -8.24 -9.57 -4.49
CA PHE A 3 -8.47 -8.65 -3.37
C PHE A 3 -7.49 -8.79 -2.20
N ILE A 4 -6.67 -9.85 -2.17
CA ILE A 4 -5.76 -10.13 -1.05
C ILE A 4 -4.72 -9.01 -0.87
N GLY A 5 -4.17 -8.48 -1.97
CA GLY A 5 -3.25 -7.34 -1.92
C GLY A 5 -3.92 -6.11 -1.33
N SER A 6 -5.12 -5.76 -1.79
CA SER A 6 -5.89 -4.63 -1.25
C SER A 6 -6.28 -4.81 0.22
N PHE A 7 -6.65 -6.02 0.65
CA PHE A 7 -6.92 -6.31 2.06
C PHE A 7 -5.68 -6.14 2.94
N LEU A 8 -4.52 -6.63 2.49
CA LEU A 8 -3.26 -6.48 3.22
C LEU A 8 -2.84 -5.01 3.33
N ILE A 9 -3.03 -4.22 2.26
CA ILE A 9 -2.80 -2.77 2.26
C ILE A 9 -3.73 -2.09 3.27
N LEU A 10 -5.03 -2.39 3.25
CA LEU A 10 -6.02 -1.82 4.15
C LEU A 10 -5.70 -2.14 5.61
N ILE A 11 -5.40 -3.40 5.93
CA ILE A 11 -5.06 -3.82 7.29
C ILE A 11 -3.78 -3.11 7.77
N GLY A 12 -2.72 -3.09 6.95
CA GLY A 12 -1.48 -2.39 7.28
C GLY A 12 -1.67 -0.89 7.47
N ALA A 13 -2.46 -0.24 6.59
CA ALA A 13 -2.75 1.19 6.64
C ALA A 13 -3.63 1.57 7.85
N ILE A 14 -4.70 0.82 8.12
CA ILE A 14 -5.57 1.03 9.29
C ILE A 14 -4.75 0.88 10.58
N TRP A 15 -3.90 -0.14 10.66
CA TRP A 15 -3.11 -0.38 11.86
C TRP A 15 -2.08 0.74 12.11
N MET A 16 -1.39 1.22 11.06
CA MET A 16 -0.54 2.41 11.16
C MET A 16 -1.33 3.67 11.51
N THR A 17 -2.55 3.82 10.98
CA THR A 17 -3.44 4.96 11.27
C THR A 17 -3.87 4.97 12.74
N VAL A 18 -4.20 3.81 13.32
CA VAL A 18 -4.54 3.69 14.75
C VAL A 18 -3.34 3.99 15.64
N ASN A 19 -2.14 3.52 15.26
CA ASN A 19 -0.91 3.85 16.00
C ASN A 19 -0.58 5.35 15.89
N ALA A 20 -0.78 5.97 14.72
CA ALA A 20 -0.64 7.40 14.52
C ALA A 20 -1.63 8.20 15.37
N ALA A 21 -2.90 7.80 15.40
CA ALA A 21 -3.93 8.43 16.21
C ALA A 21 -3.59 8.40 17.70
N LYS A 22 -3.01 7.28 18.18
CA LYS A 22 -2.62 7.10 19.59
C LYS A 22 -1.39 7.91 19.99
N LYS A 23 -0.43 8.11 19.09
CA LYS A 23 0.87 8.72 19.42
C LYS A 23 1.03 10.16 18.99
N ASP A 24 0.64 10.49 17.77
CA ASP A 24 0.87 11.80 17.16
C ASP A 24 -0.45 12.58 16.95
N GLY A 25 -1.60 11.96 17.25
CA GLY A 25 -2.93 12.57 17.22
C GLY A 25 -3.69 12.39 15.90
N ALA A 26 -4.91 12.93 15.86
CA ALA A 26 -5.87 12.69 14.76
C ALA A 26 -5.39 13.22 13.39
N ILE A 27 -4.59 14.29 13.38
CA ILE A 27 -4.06 14.88 12.14
C ILE A 27 -3.07 13.92 11.47
N ALA A 28 -2.17 13.31 12.26
CA ALA A 28 -1.22 12.33 11.75
C ALA A 28 -1.94 11.09 11.19
N ALA A 29 -3.02 10.65 11.85
CA ALA A 29 -3.85 9.54 11.41
C ALA A 29 -4.52 9.80 10.05
N ILE A 30 -5.14 10.98 9.88
CA ILE A 30 -5.77 11.37 8.62
C ILE A 30 -4.73 11.47 7.50
N LEU A 31 -3.57 12.07 7.76
CA LEU A 31 -2.47 12.13 6.79
C LEU A 31 -1.96 10.73 6.40
N THR A 32 -1.79 9.81 7.36
CA THR A 32 -1.37 8.43 7.08
C THR A 32 -2.43 7.63 6.31
N PHE A 33 -3.70 7.99 6.39
CA PHE A 33 -4.76 7.27 5.68
C PHE A 33 -4.98 7.79 4.26
N ILE A 34 -4.94 9.10 4.07
CA ILE A 34 -5.20 9.74 2.77
C ILE A 34 -3.94 9.73 1.89
N CYS A 35 -2.76 9.89 2.49
CA CYS A 35 -1.52 10.03 1.74
C CYS A 35 -0.62 8.81 1.95
N GLY A 36 -0.59 7.90 0.97
CA GLY A 36 0.27 6.71 0.98
C GLY A 36 1.75 7.02 1.21
N PHE A 37 2.25 8.16 0.70
CA PHE A 37 3.62 8.61 0.95
C PHE A 37 3.86 8.95 2.43
N TYR A 38 2.89 9.58 3.08
CA TYR A 38 2.98 9.87 4.51
C TYR A 38 2.86 8.59 5.35
N THR A 39 2.04 7.61 4.93
CA THR A 39 2.03 6.26 5.53
C THR A 39 3.42 5.64 5.51
N ILE A 40 4.14 5.78 4.39
CA ILE A 40 5.50 5.24 4.27
C ILE A 40 6.47 5.98 5.18
N TYR A 41 6.44 7.31 5.17
CA TYR A 41 7.25 8.15 6.06
C TYR A 41 7.01 7.82 7.54
N TYR A 42 5.74 7.69 7.95
CA TYR A 42 5.36 7.37 9.32
C TYR A 42 5.79 5.96 9.74
N GLY A 43 5.66 5.00 8.81
CA GLY A 43 6.16 3.64 9.00
C GLY A 43 7.67 3.59 9.23
N ILE A 44 8.45 4.38 8.47
CA ILE A 44 9.91 4.48 8.64
C ILE A 44 10.29 5.23 9.92
N LYS A 45 9.61 6.35 10.23
CA LYS A 45 9.87 7.13 11.46
C LYS A 45 9.62 6.31 12.72
N ASN A 46 8.58 5.49 12.73
CA ASN A 46 8.18 4.65 13.87
C ASN A 46 8.46 3.16 13.63
N PHE A 47 9.51 2.81 12.87
CA PHE A 47 9.75 1.44 12.41
C PHE A 47 9.84 0.40 13.53
N ALA A 48 10.37 0.79 14.70
CA ALA A 48 10.47 -0.11 15.86
C ALA A 48 9.11 -0.69 16.28
N GLU A 49 8.05 0.09 16.16
CA GLU A 49 6.69 -0.28 16.55
C GLU A 49 5.79 -0.62 15.35
N ASN A 50 6.04 0.02 14.21
CA ASN A 50 5.23 -0.15 13.01
C ASN A 50 5.81 -1.15 12.00
N LYS A 51 6.90 -1.87 12.31
CA LYS A 51 7.51 -2.87 11.41
C LYS A 51 6.51 -3.88 10.83
N ILE A 52 5.62 -4.42 11.67
CA ILE A 52 4.62 -5.42 11.25
C ILE A 52 3.61 -4.80 10.27
N PRO A 53 2.87 -3.73 10.63
CA PRO A 53 1.90 -3.17 9.72
C PRO A 53 2.54 -2.53 8.48
N PHE A 54 3.78 -2.03 8.59
CA PHE A 54 4.55 -1.52 7.46
C PHE A 54 4.93 -2.59 6.45
N ILE A 55 5.42 -3.75 6.92
CA ILE A 55 5.70 -4.90 6.05
C ILE A 55 4.41 -5.40 5.39
N LEU A 56 3.30 -5.47 6.14
CA LEU A 56 2.00 -5.84 5.60
C LEU A 56 1.55 -4.91 4.47
N PHE A 57 1.73 -3.60 4.66
CA PHE A 57 1.43 -2.58 3.67
C PHE A 57 2.29 -2.76 2.41
N LEU A 58 3.61 -2.94 2.55
CA LEU A 58 4.52 -3.14 1.43
C LEU A 58 4.26 -4.45 0.67
N VAL A 59 4.04 -5.55 1.38
CA VAL A 59 3.70 -6.85 0.77
C VAL A 59 2.37 -6.78 0.04
N GLY A 60 1.38 -6.08 0.61
CA GLY A 60 0.11 -5.82 -0.05
C GLY A 60 0.27 -5.01 -1.34
N ILE A 61 1.13 -3.97 -1.35
CA ILE A 61 1.48 -3.21 -2.56
C ILE A 61 2.17 -4.12 -3.59
N ALA A 62 3.16 -4.90 -3.18
CA ALA A 62 3.88 -5.82 -4.07
C ALA A 62 2.92 -6.83 -4.73
N LEU A 63 2.00 -7.41 -3.95
CA LEU A 63 0.97 -8.30 -4.46
C LEU A 63 0.00 -7.57 -5.38
N ALA A 64 -0.44 -6.35 -5.04
CA ALA A 64 -1.32 -5.56 -5.89
C ALA A 64 -0.67 -5.24 -7.24
N ILE A 65 0.64 -4.97 -7.28
CA ILE A 65 1.40 -4.71 -8.51
C ILE A 65 1.63 -6.00 -9.29
N ALA A 66 2.09 -7.08 -8.64
CA ALA A 66 2.39 -8.35 -9.30
C ALA A 66 1.15 -9.01 -9.92
N PHE A 67 -0.02 -8.83 -9.30
CA PHE A 67 -1.29 -9.33 -9.80
C PHE A 67 -2.10 -8.28 -10.57
N ARG A 68 -1.50 -7.16 -11.03
CA ARG A 68 -2.21 -6.19 -11.89
C ARG A 68 -2.54 -6.83 -13.25
N PRO A 69 -3.84 -6.94 -13.60
CA PRO A 69 -4.24 -7.50 -14.89
C PRO A 69 -3.92 -6.54 -16.06
N ASP A 70 -3.78 -5.24 -15.79
CA ASP A 70 -3.46 -4.20 -16.78
C ASP A 70 -2.08 -4.37 -17.44
N LEU A 71 -1.08 -4.84 -16.67
CA LEU A 71 0.27 -5.14 -17.18
C LEU A 71 0.29 -6.45 -18.00
N ALA A 72 -0.53 -7.43 -17.63
CA ALA A 72 -0.71 -8.65 -18.42
C ALA A 72 -1.46 -8.37 -19.74
N ALA A 73 -2.40 -7.42 -19.75
CA ALA A 73 -3.11 -6.97 -20.95
C ALA A 73 -2.19 -6.16 -21.89
N LEU A 74 -1.26 -5.36 -21.37
CA LEU A 74 -0.29 -4.62 -22.19
C LEU A 74 0.68 -5.53 -22.95
N SER A 75 1.06 -6.68 -22.38
CA SER A 75 1.89 -7.67 -23.07
C SER A 75 1.14 -8.44 -24.18
N ALA A 76 -0.19 -8.31 -24.23
CA ALA A 76 -1.03 -9.00 -25.20
C ALA A 76 -1.50 -8.09 -26.36
N VAL A 77 -1.11 -6.81 -26.39
CA VAL A 77 -1.38 -5.94 -27.55
C VAL A 77 -0.44 -6.35 -28.69
N PRO A 78 -0.95 -6.92 -29.80
CA PRO A 78 -0.11 -7.23 -30.95
C PRO A 78 0.45 -5.91 -31.49
N ALA A 79 1.74 -5.89 -31.83
CA ALA A 79 2.35 -4.76 -32.50
C ALA A 79 1.48 -4.36 -33.70
N PRO A 80 1.19 -3.06 -33.92
CA PRO A 80 0.35 -2.64 -35.03
C PRO A 80 0.97 -3.16 -36.32
N ALA A 81 0.19 -3.96 -37.06
CA ALA A 81 0.59 -4.43 -38.37
C ALA A 81 0.76 -3.18 -39.25
N THR A 82 2.01 -2.81 -39.51
CA THR A 82 2.32 -1.78 -40.49
C THR A 82 1.86 -2.24 -41.88
N PRO A 83 1.29 -1.33 -42.68
CA PRO A 83 0.66 -1.65 -43.97
C PRO A 83 1.63 -2.24 -45.00
#